data_AF-A0A0M0KXA0-F1
#
_entry.id   AF-A0A0M0KXA0-F1
#
_cell.length_a   1.000
_cell.length_b   1.000
_cell.length_c   1.000
_cell.angle_alpha   90.00
_cell.angle_beta   90.00
_cell.angle_gamma   90.00
#
_symmetry.space_group_name_H-M   'P 1'
#
loop_
_entity.id
_entity.type
_entity.pdbx_description
1 polymer ?
#
loop_
_entity_poly.entity_id
_entity_poly.type
_entity_poly.pdbx_seq_one_letter_code
_entity_poly.pdbx_strand_id
1 'polypeptide(L)'
;MKLNPNADRKDIPRHLLGQLIYDNTFMRFKFTTFFVTFVLIGLLTLGPLVLFQNKVTLYIVSSLVGLLVILNFRVLLTREENFKYLTTLYLGFAGFVGAMAYFITSLQIAKTAGVSSVIYYIVAAFFFLVSWYVFIYIQSKNYKIEPPVTKKNKASLPVGPWIFFGGPLGYVVVQFLLAGNQYFLQLFMTFMYQFLAIFFVYMGAKFLSQCWFMLQNRHLVKRLNNERKNKKMAKRRTKNV
;
A
#
# COMPACT_ATOMS: atom_id res chain seq x y z
N MET A 1 -6.56 -18.80 -9.37
CA MET A 1 -7.28 -17.68 -8.72
C MET A 1 -8.79 -17.71 -8.97
N LYS A 2 -9.29 -18.34 -10.04
CA LYS A 2 -10.74 -18.50 -10.27
C LYS A 2 -11.30 -19.63 -9.40
N LEU A 3 -12.30 -19.32 -8.57
CA LEU A 3 -13.05 -20.30 -7.79
C LEU A 3 -14.15 -20.96 -8.64
N ASN A 4 -14.58 -22.16 -8.25
CA ASN A 4 -15.72 -22.83 -8.87
C ASN A 4 -16.97 -21.92 -8.73
N PRO A 5 -17.69 -21.61 -9.83
CA PRO A 5 -18.86 -20.72 -9.79
C PRO A 5 -19.98 -21.18 -8.85
N ASN A 6 -20.02 -22.47 -8.50
CA ASN A 6 -20.99 -23.04 -7.57
C ASN A 6 -20.51 -23.07 -6.11
N ALA A 7 -19.28 -22.63 -5.82
CA ALA A 7 -18.72 -22.64 -4.47
C ALA A 7 -19.53 -21.72 -3.54
N ASP A 8 -19.93 -22.24 -2.38
CA ASP A 8 -20.64 -21.48 -1.37
C ASP A 8 -19.64 -20.74 -0.45
N ARG A 9 -20.13 -19.78 0.35
CA ARG A 9 -19.32 -18.98 1.28
C ARG A 9 -18.49 -19.86 2.24
N LYS A 10 -18.94 -21.09 2.51
CA LYS A 10 -18.29 -22.08 3.36
C LYS A 10 -17.05 -22.72 2.73
N ASP A 11 -16.97 -22.73 1.40
CA ASP A 11 -15.89 -23.37 0.65
C ASP A 11 -14.70 -22.43 0.42
N ILE A 12 -14.87 -21.14 0.73
CA ILE A 12 -13.81 -20.15 0.62
C ILE A 12 -12.93 -20.21 1.88
N PRO A 13 -11.61 -20.42 1.75
CA PRO A 13 -10.68 -20.36 2.86
C PRO A 13 -10.86 -19.08 3.69
N ARG A 14 -10.95 -19.20 5.02
CA ARG A 14 -11.22 -18.06 5.92
C ARG A 14 -10.25 -16.89 5.74
N HIS A 15 -9.01 -17.15 5.32
CA HIS A 15 -8.02 -16.11 5.04
C HIS A 15 -8.36 -15.26 3.81
N LEU A 16 -8.96 -15.85 2.77
CA LEU A 16 -9.49 -15.13 1.61
C LEU A 16 -10.81 -14.42 1.97
N LEU A 17 -11.63 -15.06 2.81
CA LEU A 17 -12.89 -14.47 3.26
C LEU A 17 -12.67 -13.15 4.04
N GLY A 18 -11.66 -13.10 4.91
CA GLY A 18 -11.28 -11.88 5.64
C GLY A 18 -10.78 -10.75 4.72
N GLN A 19 -10.21 -11.10 3.57
CA GLN A 19 -9.79 -10.13 2.56
C GLN A 19 -10.95 -9.65 1.68
N LEU A 20 -12.03 -10.42 1.54
CA LEU A 20 -13.26 -10.00 0.83
C LEU A 20 -14.27 -9.29 1.74
N ILE A 21 -14.28 -9.61 3.02
CA ILE A 21 -15.20 -9.08 4.03
C ILE A 21 -14.52 -7.92 4.75
N TYR A 22 -14.47 -6.75 4.10
CA TYR A 22 -14.13 -5.51 4.82
C TYR A 22 -15.30 -5.10 5.72
N ASP A 23 -15.00 -4.84 6.99
CA ASP A 23 -15.98 -4.43 7.99
C ASP A 23 -16.50 -3.01 7.71
N ASN A 24 -17.66 -2.66 8.27
CA ASN A 24 -18.55 -1.54 7.95
C ASN A 24 -17.98 -0.11 8.18
N THR A 25 -16.67 0.11 8.07
CA THR A 25 -16.04 1.38 8.42
C THR A 25 -15.79 2.31 7.22
N PHE A 26 -16.85 2.58 6.45
CA PHE A 26 -16.85 3.46 5.27
C PHE A 26 -16.13 4.81 5.51
N MET A 27 -16.44 5.47 6.63
CA MET A 27 -15.79 6.74 7.03
C MET A 27 -14.28 6.58 7.29
N ARG A 28 -13.86 5.50 7.96
CA ARG A 28 -12.42 5.27 8.21
C ARG A 28 -11.68 5.07 6.90
N PHE A 29 -12.26 4.36 5.93
CA PHE A 29 -11.63 4.18 4.62
C PHE A 29 -11.45 5.48 3.85
N LYS A 30 -12.45 6.38 3.84
CA LYS A 30 -12.30 7.71 3.24
C LYS A 30 -11.19 8.51 3.90
N PHE A 31 -11.12 8.47 5.23
CA PHE A 31 -10.04 9.12 5.96
C PHE A 31 -8.68 8.49 5.64
N THR A 32 -8.61 7.16 5.52
CA THR A 32 -7.38 6.45 5.13
C THR A 32 -6.94 6.84 3.72
N THR A 33 -7.83 6.87 2.73
CA THR A 33 -7.44 7.28 1.37
C THR A 33 -6.98 8.73 1.34
N PHE A 34 -7.67 9.62 2.06
CA PHE A 34 -7.23 11.00 2.25
C PHE A 34 -5.83 11.09 2.86
N PHE A 35 -5.62 10.45 4.01
CA PHE A 35 -4.35 10.46 4.72
C PHE A 35 -3.21 9.89 3.88
N VAL A 36 -3.45 8.76 3.19
CA VAL A 36 -2.47 8.15 2.29
C VAL A 36 -2.11 9.08 1.14
N THR A 37 -3.08 9.76 0.53
CA THR A 37 -2.82 10.66 -0.61
C THR A 37 -2.06 11.90 -0.20
N PHE A 38 -2.59 12.64 0.78
CA PHE A 38 -2.16 14.00 1.04
C PHE A 38 -0.99 14.05 2.01
N VAL A 39 -1.00 13.20 3.05
CA VAL A 39 0.04 13.20 4.08
C VAL A 39 1.18 12.29 3.65
N LEU A 40 0.90 11.00 3.48
CA LEU A 40 1.93 10.02 3.15
C LEU A 40 2.52 10.29 1.77
N ILE A 41 1.75 10.31 0.69
CA ILE A 41 2.35 10.48 -0.63
C ILE A 41 2.66 11.96 -0.88
N GLY A 42 1.68 12.86 -0.79
CA GLY A 42 1.81 14.25 -1.18
C GLY A 42 2.87 15.02 -0.39
N LEU A 43 2.61 15.26 0.89
CA LEU A 43 3.45 16.12 1.74
C LEU A 43 4.88 15.57 1.88
N LEU A 44 5.01 14.28 2.18
CA LEU A 44 6.32 13.65 2.39
C LEU A 44 7.14 13.53 1.10
N THR A 45 6.55 13.42 -0.09
CA THR A 45 7.37 13.39 -1.33
C THR A 45 7.65 14.78 -1.90
N LEU A 46 6.65 15.67 -1.90
CA LEU A 46 6.77 17.01 -2.49
C LEU A 46 7.55 17.98 -1.60
N GLY A 47 7.41 17.89 -0.27
CA GLY A 47 8.09 18.76 0.68
C GLY A 47 9.62 18.80 0.46
N PRO A 48 10.32 17.65 0.48
CA PRO A 48 11.75 17.61 0.19
C PRO A 48 12.10 18.08 -1.23
N LEU A 49 11.29 17.72 -2.23
CA LEU A 49 11.57 18.07 -3.63
C LEU A 49 11.53 19.58 -3.87
N VAL A 50 10.65 20.31 -3.19
CA VAL A 50 10.61 21.78 -3.23
C VAL A 50 11.91 22.38 -2.67
N LEU A 51 12.47 21.78 -1.61
CA LEU A 51 13.72 22.24 -1.00
C LEU A 51 14.94 22.02 -1.91
N PHE A 52 14.97 20.91 -2.66
CA PHE A 52 16.10 20.61 -3.55
C PHE A 52 16.08 21.34 -4.89
N GLN A 53 15.04 22.14 -5.17
CA GLN A 53 14.90 23.01 -6.35
C GLN A 53 15.07 22.34 -7.73
N ASN A 54 15.06 21.01 -7.82
CA ASN A 54 15.10 20.32 -9.11
C ASN A 54 13.71 20.33 -9.76
N LYS A 55 13.52 21.30 -10.67
CA LYS A 55 12.26 21.52 -11.39
C LYS A 55 11.75 20.28 -12.12
N VAL A 56 12.65 19.52 -12.76
CA VAL A 56 12.25 18.34 -13.57
C VAL A 56 11.64 17.26 -12.68
N THR A 57 12.35 16.89 -11.62
CA THR A 57 11.87 15.86 -10.66
C THR A 57 10.58 16.32 -9.98
N LEU A 58 10.49 17.60 -9.61
CA LEU A 58 9.30 18.18 -9.00
C LEU A 58 8.09 18.10 -9.94
N TYR A 59 8.25 18.40 -11.24
CA TYR A 59 7.13 18.31 -12.19
C TYR A 59 6.66 16.87 -12.42
N ILE A 60 7.59 15.92 -12.51
CA ILE A 60 7.24 14.50 -12.66
C ILE A 60 6.47 13.99 -11.44
N VAL A 61 7.00 14.23 -10.23
CA VAL A 61 6.36 13.75 -8.99
C VAL A 61 5.05 14.50 -8.72
N SER A 62 4.98 15.80 -8.96
CA SER A 62 3.73 16.55 -8.79
C SER A 62 2.64 16.11 -9.76
N SER A 63 2.99 15.77 -11.01
CA SER A 63 2.03 15.19 -11.97
C SER A 63 1.49 13.84 -11.49
N LEU A 64 2.36 12.97 -10.99
CA LEU A 64 1.99 11.68 -10.39
C LEU A 64 1.06 11.84 -9.18
N VAL A 65 1.39 12.76 -8.27
CA VAL A 65 0.56 13.07 -7.10
C VAL A 65 -0.78 13.70 -7.53
N GLY A 66 -0.79 14.57 -8.53
CA GLY A 66 -1.99 15.17 -9.09
C GLY A 66 -2.98 14.12 -9.61
N LEU A 67 -2.49 13.11 -10.33
CA LEU A 67 -3.32 11.98 -10.76
C LEU A 67 -3.93 11.23 -9.56
N LEU A 68 -3.18 11.03 -8.48
CA LEU A 68 -3.72 10.40 -7.27
C LEU A 68 -4.76 11.26 -6.56
N VAL A 69 -4.60 12.58 -6.54
CA VAL A 69 -5.57 13.50 -5.94
C VAL A 69 -6.90 13.42 -6.71
N ILE A 70 -6.85 13.44 -8.04
CA ILE A 70 -8.05 13.30 -8.89
C ILE A 70 -8.75 11.95 -8.61
N LEU A 71 -7.98 10.87 -8.53
CA LEU A 71 -8.52 9.54 -8.23
C LEU A 71 -9.10 9.46 -6.81
N ASN A 72 -8.44 10.07 -5.82
CA ASN A 72 -8.94 10.10 -4.44
C ASN A 72 -10.26 10.88 -4.36
N PHE A 73 -10.37 12.00 -5.08
CA PHE A 73 -11.63 12.76 -5.14
C PHE A 73 -12.78 11.91 -5.67
N ARG A 74 -12.54 11.11 -6.72
CA ARG A 74 -13.53 10.16 -7.24
C ARG A 74 -13.94 9.11 -6.19
N VAL A 75 -13.00 8.60 -5.39
CA VAL A 75 -13.30 7.65 -4.30
C VAL A 75 -14.15 8.30 -3.21
N LEU A 76 -13.83 9.54 -2.83
CA LEU A 76 -14.55 10.29 -1.82
C LEU A 76 -16.01 10.58 -2.22
N LEU A 77 -16.28 10.79 -3.51
CA LEU A 77 -17.63 11.00 -4.05
C LEU A 77 -18.43 9.72 -4.28
N THR A 78 -17.81 8.54 -4.19
CA THR A 78 -18.47 7.27 -4.53
C THR A 78 -19.41 6.79 -3.41
N ARG A 79 -20.60 6.31 -3.80
CA ARG A 79 -21.63 5.72 -2.92
C ARG A 79 -21.23 4.32 -2.43
N GLU A 80 -21.80 3.89 -1.30
CA GLU A 80 -21.42 2.66 -0.56
C GLU A 80 -21.38 1.37 -1.40
N GLU A 81 -22.24 1.23 -2.43
CA GLU A 81 -22.42 -0.03 -3.15
C GLU A 81 -21.20 -0.44 -3.99
N ASN A 82 -20.49 0.52 -4.60
CA ASN A 82 -19.28 0.29 -5.41
C ASN A 82 -17.98 0.69 -4.69
N PHE A 83 -18.09 1.20 -3.46
CA PHE A 83 -16.99 1.82 -2.72
C PHE A 83 -15.82 0.84 -2.48
N LYS A 84 -16.11 -0.44 -2.22
CA LYS A 84 -15.07 -1.43 -1.90
C LYS A 84 -14.10 -1.66 -3.05
N TYR A 85 -14.63 -2.04 -4.21
CA TYR A 85 -13.81 -2.32 -5.39
C TYR A 85 -13.00 -1.07 -5.79
N LEU A 86 -13.65 0.09 -5.81
CA LEU A 86 -13.00 1.34 -6.17
C LEU A 86 -11.91 1.74 -5.18
N THR A 87 -12.14 1.57 -3.87
CA THR A 87 -11.15 1.87 -2.82
C THR A 87 -9.96 0.92 -2.88
N THR A 88 -10.18 -0.39 -3.10
CA THR A 88 -9.07 -1.34 -3.27
C THR A 88 -8.26 -1.01 -4.52
N LEU A 89 -8.93 -0.68 -5.63
CA LEU A 89 -8.25 -0.28 -6.87
C LEU A 89 -7.43 0.99 -6.66
N TYR A 90 -8.03 1.97 -5.98
CA TYR A 90 -7.36 3.20 -5.60
C TYR A 90 -6.13 2.95 -4.74
N LEU A 91 -6.23 2.13 -3.69
CA LEU A 91 -5.09 1.81 -2.81
C LEU A 91 -3.98 1.04 -3.56
N GLY A 92 -4.34 0.18 -4.51
CA GLY A 92 -3.37 -0.48 -5.39
C GLY A 92 -2.62 0.52 -6.27
N PHE A 93 -3.35 1.46 -6.89
CA PHE A 93 -2.77 2.50 -7.72
C PHE A 93 -1.95 3.52 -6.91
N ALA A 94 -2.42 3.90 -5.72
CA ALA A 94 -1.69 4.72 -4.76
C ALA A 94 -0.40 4.02 -4.28
N GLY A 95 -0.44 2.70 -4.09
CA GLY A 95 0.74 1.87 -3.86
C GLY A 95 1.77 2.01 -4.98
N PHE A 96 1.33 1.83 -6.23
CA PHE A 96 2.20 1.94 -7.40
C PHE A 96 2.81 3.34 -7.57
N VAL A 97 1.95 4.37 -7.59
CA VAL A 97 2.38 5.75 -7.78
C VAL A 97 3.22 6.24 -6.60
N GLY A 98 2.83 5.91 -5.37
CA GLY A 98 3.61 6.22 -4.18
C GLY A 98 5.00 5.60 -4.24
N ALA A 99 5.11 4.32 -4.61
CA ALA A 99 6.41 3.66 -4.75
C ALA A 99 7.31 4.36 -5.78
N MET A 100 6.76 4.75 -6.92
CA MET A 100 7.50 5.51 -7.94
C MET A 100 7.93 6.89 -7.43
N ALA A 101 7.02 7.63 -6.79
CA ALA A 101 7.31 8.95 -6.24
C ALA A 101 8.43 8.89 -5.20
N TYR A 102 8.34 7.98 -4.23
CA TYR A 102 9.38 7.80 -3.21
C TYR A 102 10.71 7.33 -3.79
N PHE A 103 10.69 6.44 -4.78
CA PHE A 103 11.91 5.99 -5.46
C PHE A 103 12.60 7.15 -6.19
N ILE A 104 11.84 7.94 -6.96
CA ILE A 104 12.37 9.12 -7.66
C ILE A 104 12.92 10.15 -6.65
N THR A 105 12.20 10.43 -5.56
CA THR A 105 12.66 11.33 -4.50
C THR A 105 13.93 10.80 -3.83
N SER A 106 14.03 9.49 -3.56
CA SER A 106 15.23 8.84 -3.02
C SER A 106 16.45 9.05 -3.91
N LEU A 107 16.32 8.83 -5.22
CA LEU A 107 17.39 9.07 -6.19
C LEU A 107 17.80 10.54 -6.25
N GLN A 108 16.84 11.46 -6.16
CA GLN A 108 17.13 12.89 -6.13
C GLN A 108 17.92 13.29 -4.88
N ILE A 109 17.55 12.76 -3.71
CA ILE A 109 18.27 13.02 -2.45
C ILE A 109 19.69 12.44 -2.54
N ALA A 110 19.85 11.23 -3.11
CA ALA A 110 21.16 10.62 -3.30
C ALA A 110 22.06 11.48 -4.21
N LYS A 111 21.48 12.05 -5.28
CA LYS A 111 22.19 12.96 -6.17
C LYS A 111 22.65 14.24 -5.45
N THR A 112 21.79 14.84 -4.64
CA THR A 112 22.15 16.04 -3.86
C THR A 112 23.17 15.74 -2.76
N ALA A 113 23.24 14.50 -2.28
CA ALA A 113 24.26 14.03 -1.35
C ALA A 113 25.64 13.80 -2.00
N GLY A 114 25.79 14.09 -3.30
CA GLY A 114 27.05 13.95 -4.03
C GLY A 114 27.28 12.56 -4.64
N VAL A 115 26.29 11.67 -4.63
CA VAL A 115 26.40 10.36 -5.29
C VAL A 115 26.28 10.55 -6.80
N SER A 116 27.42 10.66 -7.48
CA SER A 116 27.51 10.84 -8.94
C SER A 116 27.68 9.53 -9.72
N SER A 117 27.92 8.41 -9.03
CA SER A 117 28.17 7.12 -9.68
C SER A 117 26.94 6.60 -10.42
N VAL A 118 27.06 6.42 -11.73
CA VAL A 118 25.98 5.86 -12.58
C VAL A 118 25.60 4.44 -12.14
N ILE A 119 26.59 3.65 -11.69
CA ILE A 119 26.40 2.27 -11.23
C ILE A 119 25.41 2.22 -10.06
N TYR A 120 25.47 3.20 -9.14
CA TYR A 120 24.55 3.28 -8.02
C TYR A 120 23.08 3.37 -8.48
N TYR A 121 22.79 4.24 -9.46
CA TYR A 121 21.43 4.41 -9.97
C TYR A 121 20.91 3.15 -10.69
N ILE A 122 21.78 2.48 -11.46
CA ILE A 122 21.43 1.22 -12.14
C ILE A 122 21.10 0.14 -11.10
N VAL A 123 21.95 -0.02 -10.08
CA VAL A 123 21.75 -1.01 -9.01
C VAL A 123 20.48 -0.70 -8.21
N ALA A 124 20.24 0.58 -7.86
CA ALA A 124 19.03 0.99 -7.15
C ALA A 124 17.75 0.72 -7.95
N ALA A 125 17.76 0.99 -9.26
CA ALA A 125 16.65 0.68 -10.16
C ALA A 125 16.41 -0.84 -10.28
N PHE A 126 17.48 -1.63 -10.39
CA PHE A 126 17.38 -3.08 -10.42
C PHE A 126 16.76 -3.65 -9.14
N PHE A 127 17.23 -3.22 -7.96
CA PHE A 127 16.66 -3.63 -6.68
C PHE A 127 15.18 -3.25 -6.55
N PHE A 128 14.80 -2.07 -7.04
CA PHE A 128 13.42 -1.62 -7.04
C PHE A 128 12.52 -2.48 -7.93
N LEU A 129 12.96 -2.84 -9.15
CA LEU A 129 12.24 -3.74 -10.05
C LEU A 129 12.13 -5.17 -9.48
N VAL A 130 13.21 -5.70 -8.91
CA VAL A 130 13.21 -7.02 -8.26
C VAL A 130 12.23 -7.03 -7.09
N SER A 131 12.19 -5.95 -6.29
CA SER A 131 11.23 -5.81 -5.19
C SER A 131 9.78 -5.92 -5.67
N TRP A 132 9.44 -5.23 -6.79
CA TRP A 132 8.13 -5.35 -7.42
C TRP A 132 7.80 -6.79 -7.80
N TYR A 133 8.70 -7.46 -8.51
CA TYR A 133 8.52 -8.84 -8.94
C TYR A 133 8.29 -9.78 -7.75
N VAL A 134 9.14 -9.70 -6.72
CA VAL A 134 9.07 -10.55 -5.53
C VAL A 134 7.76 -10.35 -4.78
N PHE A 135 7.34 -9.10 -4.53
CA PHE A 135 6.10 -8.84 -3.81
C PHE A 135 4.85 -9.24 -4.61
N ILE A 136 4.82 -9.01 -5.93
CA ILE A 136 3.73 -9.50 -6.78
C ILE A 136 3.68 -11.03 -6.76
N TYR A 137 4.83 -11.70 -6.86
CA TYR A 137 4.90 -13.15 -6.84
C TYR A 137 4.42 -13.75 -5.51
N ILE A 138 4.88 -13.19 -4.38
CA ILE A 138 4.46 -13.60 -3.03
C ILE A 138 2.95 -13.39 -2.85
N GLN A 139 2.43 -12.23 -3.25
CA GLN A 139 1.00 -11.96 -3.11
C GLN A 139 0.18 -12.86 -4.03
N SER A 140 0.62 -13.10 -5.27
CA SER A 140 -0.05 -14.02 -6.18
C SER A 140 -0.16 -15.44 -5.60
N LYS A 141 0.91 -15.93 -4.94
CA LYS A 141 0.89 -17.20 -4.19
C LYS A 141 -0.13 -17.22 -3.06
N ASN A 142 -0.28 -16.12 -2.31
CA ASN A 142 -1.27 -16.02 -1.23
C ASN A 142 -2.73 -16.15 -1.70
N TYR A 143 -3.01 -15.92 -2.99
CA TYR A 143 -4.33 -16.07 -3.60
C TYR A 143 -4.49 -17.37 -4.41
N LYS A 144 -3.54 -18.31 -4.33
CA LYS A 144 -3.71 -19.66 -4.86
C LYS A 144 -4.57 -20.48 -3.89
N ILE A 145 -5.55 -21.18 -4.45
CA ILE A 145 -6.43 -22.10 -3.73
C ILE A 145 -5.68 -23.42 -3.62
N GLU A 146 -4.62 -23.44 -2.81
CA GLU A 146 -4.04 -24.73 -2.42
C GLU A 146 -4.96 -25.37 -1.38
N PRO A 147 -5.13 -26.71 -1.40
CA PRO A 147 -5.85 -27.41 -0.34
C PRO A 147 -5.25 -26.99 1.01
N PRO A 148 -6.04 -26.93 2.09
CA PRO A 148 -5.54 -26.51 3.38
C PRO A 148 -4.42 -27.46 3.79
N VAL A 149 -3.17 -27.09 3.50
CA VAL A 149 -2.01 -27.69 4.13
C VAL A 149 -2.30 -27.48 5.60
N THR A 150 -2.52 -28.60 6.29
CA THR A 150 -2.62 -28.70 7.74
C THR A 150 -1.78 -27.60 8.33
N LYS A 151 -2.40 -26.70 9.10
CA LYS A 151 -1.73 -25.60 9.78
C LYS A 151 -0.62 -26.21 10.64
N LYS A 152 0.57 -26.46 10.06
CA LYS A 152 1.81 -26.44 10.81
C LYS A 152 1.85 -25.03 11.35
N ASN A 153 1.73 -24.93 12.68
CA ASN A 153 1.88 -23.70 13.45
C ASN A 153 2.95 -22.83 12.78
N LYS A 154 2.51 -21.86 11.97
CA LYS A 154 3.38 -20.75 11.59
C LYS A 154 3.59 -20.05 12.91
N ALA A 155 4.71 -20.36 13.56
CA ALA A 155 5.24 -19.55 14.64
C ALA A 155 5.11 -18.12 14.14
N SER A 156 4.25 -17.35 14.80
CA SER A 156 4.18 -15.91 14.59
C SER A 156 5.62 -15.45 14.73
N LEU A 157 6.23 -14.94 13.65
CA LEU A 157 7.50 -14.24 13.78
C LEU A 157 7.28 -13.26 14.92
N PRO A 158 8.07 -13.32 16.01
CA PRO A 158 7.89 -12.40 17.10
C PRO A 158 8.16 -11.02 16.51
N VAL A 159 7.09 -10.24 16.30
CA VAL A 159 7.16 -8.84 15.88
C VAL A 159 7.64 -7.98 17.06
N GLY A 160 7.70 -8.57 18.26
CA GLY A 160 8.18 -7.96 19.50
C GLY A 160 9.56 -7.31 19.44
N PRO A 161 10.62 -7.96 18.93
CA PRO A 161 11.97 -7.40 18.97
C PRO A 161 12.11 -6.15 18.10
N TRP A 162 11.42 -6.10 16.95
CA TRP A 162 11.51 -4.97 16.00
C TRP A 162 10.96 -3.66 16.58
N ILE A 163 9.97 -3.74 17.49
CA ILE A 163 9.41 -2.57 18.18
C ILE A 163 10.41 -2.05 19.23
N PHE A 164 11.19 -2.93 19.86
CA PHE A 164 12.21 -2.55 20.84
C PHE A 164 13.47 -1.94 20.22
N PHE A 165 13.80 -2.26 18.96
CA PHE A 165 14.91 -1.63 18.24
C PHE A 165 14.60 -0.21 17.71
N GLY A 166 13.32 0.19 17.65
CA GLY A 166 12.92 1.51 17.14
C GLY A 166 13.40 2.69 17.98
N GLY A 167 13.38 2.56 19.32
CA GLY A 167 13.85 3.60 20.24
C GLY A 167 15.36 3.85 20.15
N PRO A 168 16.21 2.81 20.27
CA PRO A 168 17.66 2.95 20.14
C PRO A 168 18.11 3.40 18.75
N LEU A 169 17.50 2.88 17.67
CA LEU A 169 17.77 3.37 16.31
C LEU A 169 17.38 4.84 16.16
N GLY A 170 16.25 5.26 16.72
CA GLY A 170 15.81 6.65 16.73
C GLY A 170 16.78 7.57 17.47
N TYR A 171 17.27 7.16 18.65
CA TYR A 171 18.25 7.94 19.42
C TYR A 171 19.60 8.06 18.70
N VAL A 172 20.08 6.96 18.12
CA VAL A 172 21.32 6.93 17.32
C VAL A 172 21.19 7.83 16.10
N VAL A 173 20.07 7.76 15.38
CA VAL A 173 19.78 8.66 14.25
C VAL A 173 19.74 10.11 14.72
N VAL A 174 19.02 10.43 15.79
CA VAL A 174 18.91 11.82 16.30
C VAL A 174 20.28 12.36 16.74
N GLN A 175 21.11 11.57 17.42
CA GLN A 175 22.50 11.93 17.76
C GLN A 175 23.35 12.19 16.52
N PHE A 176 23.26 11.34 15.49
CA PHE A 176 24.00 11.52 14.24
C PHE A 176 23.49 12.72 13.40
N LEU A 177 22.19 13.03 13.48
CA LEU A 177 21.59 14.20 12.84
C LEU A 177 21.98 15.50 13.55
N LEU A 178 22.06 15.48 14.88
CA LEU A 178 22.47 16.62 15.71
C LEU A 178 23.98 16.87 15.64
N ALA A 179 24.79 15.85 15.31
CA ALA A 179 26.23 15.98 15.08
C ALA A 179 26.60 16.74 13.79
N GLY A 180 25.61 17.25 13.03
CA GLY A 180 25.79 18.34 12.07
C GLY A 180 26.33 17.97 10.69
N ASN A 181 26.61 16.69 10.42
CA ASN A 181 27.08 16.31 9.08
C ASN A 181 25.92 16.14 8.09
N GLN A 182 25.67 17.17 7.29
CA GLN A 182 24.61 17.23 6.29
C GLN A 182 24.63 16.05 5.30
N TYR A 183 25.81 15.50 4.97
CA TYR A 183 25.94 14.36 4.07
C TYR A 183 25.33 13.08 4.66
N PHE A 184 25.58 12.80 5.94
CA PHE A 184 25.02 11.62 6.61
C PHE A 184 23.50 11.73 6.77
N LEU A 185 22.98 12.92 7.08
CA LEU A 185 21.54 13.18 7.11
C LEU A 185 20.89 12.87 5.75
N GLN A 186 21.47 13.35 4.66
CA GLN A 186 20.92 13.11 3.32
C GLN A 186 21.00 11.62 2.94
N LEU A 187 22.09 10.93 3.26
CA LEU A 187 22.22 9.49 3.01
C LEU A 187 21.21 8.66 3.83
N PHE A 188 21.00 9.02 5.09
CA PHE A 188 19.96 8.42 5.92
C PHE A 188 18.56 8.66 5.34
N MET A 189 18.27 9.89 4.89
CA MET A 189 17.01 10.22 4.23
C MET A 189 16.84 9.40 2.95
N THR A 190 17.86 9.28 2.09
CA THR A 190 17.81 8.39 0.92
C THR A 190 17.38 6.96 1.30
N PHE A 191 18.00 6.37 2.33
CA PHE A 191 17.62 5.04 2.79
C PHE A 191 16.17 4.98 3.29
N MET A 192 15.74 5.98 4.06
CA MET A 192 14.36 6.04 4.58
C MET A 192 13.33 6.15 3.46
N TYR A 193 13.58 6.96 2.43
CA TYR A 193 12.71 7.09 1.26
C TYR A 193 12.72 5.83 0.40
N GLN A 194 13.86 5.15 0.28
CA GLN A 194 13.94 3.85 -0.38
C GLN A 194 13.12 2.78 0.36
N PHE A 195 13.17 2.76 1.69
CA PHE A 195 12.36 1.88 2.51
C PHE A 195 10.86 2.16 2.32
N LEU A 196 10.45 3.44 2.32
CA LEU A 196 9.08 3.83 2.01
C LEU A 196 8.66 3.40 0.61
N ALA A 197 9.53 3.55 -0.40
CA ALA A 197 9.24 3.06 -1.74
C ALA A 197 8.90 1.55 -1.73
N ILE A 198 9.71 0.74 -1.05
CA ILE A 198 9.49 -0.72 -0.90
C ILE A 198 8.20 -1.01 -0.13
N PHE A 199 7.89 -0.26 0.93
CA PHE A 199 6.62 -0.39 1.65
C PHE A 199 5.41 -0.14 0.73
N PHE A 200 5.48 0.87 -0.13
CA PHE A 200 4.44 1.18 -1.11
C PHE A 200 4.37 0.13 -2.24
N VAL A 201 5.50 -0.49 -2.63
CA VAL A 201 5.51 -1.66 -3.52
C VAL A 201 4.70 -2.81 -2.93
N TYR A 202 4.98 -3.16 -1.66
CA TYR A 202 4.23 -4.20 -0.96
C TYR A 202 2.72 -3.87 -0.90
N MET A 203 2.39 -2.63 -0.57
CA MET A 203 1.00 -2.16 -0.53
C MET A 203 0.33 -2.29 -1.90
N GLY A 204 0.98 -1.80 -2.95
CA GLY A 204 0.51 -1.88 -4.34
C GLY A 204 0.28 -3.32 -4.77
N ALA A 205 1.27 -4.20 -4.58
CA ALA A 205 1.18 -5.61 -4.93
C ALA A 205 0.04 -6.33 -4.19
N LYS A 206 -0.16 -6.04 -2.91
CA LYS A 206 -1.24 -6.62 -2.09
C LYS A 206 -2.62 -6.23 -2.62
N PHE A 207 -2.87 -4.94 -2.82
CA PHE A 207 -4.18 -4.45 -3.24
C PHE A 207 -4.48 -4.71 -4.72
N LEU A 208 -3.48 -4.67 -5.61
CA LEU A 208 -3.64 -5.07 -7.01
C LEU A 208 -3.99 -6.56 -7.13
N SER A 209 -3.31 -7.43 -6.37
CA SER A 209 -3.64 -8.86 -6.33
C SER A 209 -5.04 -9.11 -5.80
N GLN A 210 -5.46 -8.37 -4.77
CA GLN A 210 -6.82 -8.41 -4.25
C GLN A 210 -7.85 -7.95 -5.30
N CYS A 211 -7.54 -6.89 -6.05
CA CYS A 211 -8.37 -6.41 -7.15
C CYS A 211 -8.52 -7.43 -8.26
N TRP A 212 -7.42 -8.07 -8.70
CA TRP A 212 -7.48 -9.15 -9.68
C TRP A 212 -8.30 -10.33 -9.19
N PHE A 213 -8.17 -10.71 -7.91
CA PHE A 213 -8.99 -11.76 -7.32
C PHE A 213 -10.49 -11.40 -7.33
N MET A 214 -10.85 -10.17 -6.98
CA MET A 214 -12.25 -9.69 -7.03
C MET A 214 -12.78 -9.64 -8.47
N LEU A 215 -11.95 -9.25 -9.43
CA LEU A 215 -12.31 -9.21 -10.86
C LEU A 215 -12.60 -10.59 -11.42
N GLN A 216 -11.80 -11.60 -11.06
CA GLN A 216 -12.01 -12.98 -11.52
C GLN A 216 -13.19 -13.66 -10.84
N ASN A 217 -13.55 -13.22 -9.62
CA ASN A 217 -14.59 -13.83 -8.79
C ASN A 217 -15.77 -12.87 -8.51
N ARG A 218 -16.20 -12.09 -9.52
CA ARG A 218 -17.31 -11.12 -9.41
C ARG A 218 -18.61 -11.70 -8.85
N HIS A 219 -18.90 -12.97 -9.14
CA HIS A 219 -20.10 -13.68 -8.68
C HIS A 219 -20.14 -13.79 -7.13
N LEU A 220 -19.01 -14.13 -6.50
CA LEU A 220 -18.89 -14.21 -5.05
C LEU A 220 -19.04 -12.83 -4.38
N VAL A 221 -18.45 -11.80 -4.99
CA VAL A 221 -18.55 -10.42 -4.48
C VAL A 221 -20.00 -9.92 -4.50
N LYS A 222 -20.75 -10.19 -5.59
CA LYS A 222 -22.17 -9.85 -5.68
C LYS A 222 -23.00 -10.59 -4.62
N ARG A 223 -22.78 -11.89 -4.45
CA ARG A 223 -23.51 -12.73 -3.49
C ARG A 223 -23.30 -12.24 -2.04
N LEU A 224 -22.05 -11.95 -1.67
CA LEU A 224 -21.70 -11.40 -0.34
C LEU A 224 -22.30 -10.02 -0.06
N ASN A 225 -22.38 -9.16 -1.07
CA ASN A 225 -23.02 -7.85 -0.92
C ASN A 225 -24.55 -7.98 -0.74
N ASN A 226 -25.21 -8.88 -1.47
CA ASN A 226 -26.65 -9.14 -1.33
C ASN A 226 -27.00 -9.70 0.05
N GLU A 227 -26.24 -10.66 0.57
CA GLU A 227 -26.42 -11.19 1.93
C GLU A 227 -26.32 -10.09 3.00
N ARG A 228 -25.36 -9.15 2.86
CA ARG A 228 -25.22 -8.02 3.78
C ARG A 228 -26.40 -7.04 3.69
N LYS A 229 -26.89 -6.75 2.49
CA LYS A 229 -28.07 -5.89 2.30
C LYS A 229 -29.29 -6.49 2.99
N ASN A 230 -29.50 -7.80 2.81
CA ASN A 230 -30.58 -8.54 3.47
C ASN A 230 -30.44 -8.55 5.00
N LYS A 231 -29.24 -8.75 5.54
CA LYS A 231 -28.99 -8.66 7.00
C LYS A 231 -29.20 -7.25 7.57
N LYS A 232 -28.79 -6.19 6.86
CA LYS A 232 -29.05 -4.80 7.27
C LYS A 232 -30.56 -4.51 7.27
N MET A 233 -31.30 -4.98 6.27
CA MET A 233 -32.76 -4.83 6.21
C MET A 233 -33.47 -5.61 7.33
N ALA A 234 -33.05 -6.84 7.60
CA ALA A 234 -33.59 -7.64 8.71
C ALA A 234 -33.35 -6.96 10.07
N LYS A 235 -32.14 -6.45 10.34
CA LYS A 235 -31.84 -5.71 11.58
C LYS A 235 -32.62 -4.40 11.73
N ARG A 236 -32.99 -3.74 10.63
CA ARG A 236 -33.83 -2.53 10.66
C ARG A 236 -35.29 -2.88 10.97
N ARG A 237 -35.79 -4.00 10.44
CA ARG A 237 -37.15 -4.50 10.75
C ARG A 237 -37.31 -4.90 12.22
N THR A 238 -36.32 -5.56 12.82
CA THR A 238 -36.34 -5.92 14.24
C THR A 238 -36.10 -4.76 15.21
N LYS A 239 -35.72 -3.58 14.73
CA LYS A 239 -35.56 -2.37 15.56
C LYS A 239 -36.79 -1.46 15.56
N ASN A 240 -37.74 -1.72 14.66
CA ASN A 240 -38.98 -0.95 14.49
C ASN A 240 -40.21 -1.71 15.03
N VAL A 241 -39.98 -2.82 15.74
CA VAL A 241 -40.96 -3.59 16.52
C VAL A 241 -40.53 -3.46 17.97
#